data_AF-A0A1L8CW33-F1
#
_entry.id   AF-A0A1L8CW33-F1
#
_cell.length_a   1.000
_cell.length_b   1.000
_cell.length_c   1.000
_cell.angle_alpha   90.00
_cell.angle_beta   90.00
_cell.angle_gamma   90.00
#
_symmetry.space_group_name_H-M   'P 1'
#
loop_
_entity.id
_entity.type
_entity.pdbx_description
1 polymer ?
#
loop_
_entity_poly.entity_id
_entity_poly.type
_entity_poly.pdbx_seq_one_letter_code
_entity_poly.pdbx_strand_id
1 'polypeptide(L)'
;MVKSPLENLKYEVAAELGIGTDDASYKEKLEKMKIEAAKEIGIYEQIKDGYWGEVPSRECGRVGGRLGGKIGGNMVKKLITLAEQQLQK
;
A
#
# COMPACT_ATOMS: atom_id res chain seq x y z
N MET A 1 -18.74 -11.40 -7.13
CA MET A 1 -18.63 -11.09 -5.68
C MET A 1 -18.60 -9.57 -5.53
N VAL A 2 -19.44 -8.99 -4.68
CA VAL A 2 -19.45 -7.53 -4.43
C VAL A 2 -18.29 -7.20 -3.48
N LYS A 3 -17.47 -6.20 -3.82
CA LYS A 3 -16.35 -5.75 -2.97
C LYS A 3 -16.89 -5.04 -1.72
N SER A 4 -16.20 -5.20 -0.59
CA SER A 4 -16.56 -4.48 0.64
C SER A 4 -16.34 -2.96 0.44
N PRO A 5 -17.02 -2.11 1.23
CA PRO A 5 -16.80 -0.67 1.17
C PRO A 5 -15.33 -0.26 1.38
N LEU A 6 -14.63 -0.96 2.29
CA LEU A 6 -13.21 -0.70 2.56
C LEU A 6 -12.32 -1.10 1.39
N GLU A 7 -12.63 -2.20 0.69
CA GLU A 7 -11.92 -2.57 -0.53
C GLU A 7 -12.16 -1.55 -1.64
N ASN A 8 -13.37 -1.02 -1.78
CA ASN A 8 -13.64 0.05 -2.75
C ASN A 8 -12.81 1.31 -2.43
N LEU A 9 -12.76 1.71 -1.16
CA LEU A 9 -11.92 2.83 -0.72
C LEU A 9 -10.43 2.58 -1.00
N LYS A 10 -9.95 1.34 -0.83
CA LYS A 10 -8.57 0.97 -1.17
C LYS A 10 -8.27 1.24 -2.65
N TYR A 11 -9.15 0.81 -3.55
CA TYR A 11 -8.95 1.02 -5.00
C TYR A 11 -9.15 2.48 -5.41
N GLU A 12 -10.05 3.22 -4.75
CA GLU A 12 -10.19 4.67 -4.95
C GLU A 12 -8.88 5.39 -4.64
N VAL A 13 -8.32 5.14 -3.45
CA VAL A 13 -7.03 5.72 -3.03
C VAL A 13 -5.90 5.26 -3.94
N ALA A 14 -5.87 3.97 -4.31
CA ALA A 14 -4.86 3.46 -5.23
C ALA A 14 -4.95 4.10 -6.62
N ALA A 15 -6.16 4.41 -7.10
CA ALA A 15 -6.38 5.08 -8.37
C ALA A 15 -5.90 6.54 -8.32
N GLU A 16 -6.21 7.27 -7.24
CA GLU A 16 -5.72 8.64 -7.00
C GLU A 16 -4.19 8.71 -6.98
N LEU A 17 -3.53 7.68 -6.46
CA LEU A 17 -2.08 7.56 -6.42
C LEU A 17 -1.46 6.98 -7.71
N GLY A 18 -2.28 6.64 -8.72
CA GLY A 18 -1.82 6.05 -9.98
C GLY A 18 -1.33 4.60 -9.89
N ILE A 19 -1.59 3.92 -8.77
CA ILE A 19 -1.11 2.56 -8.45
C ILE A 19 -2.04 1.47 -9.04
N GLY A 20 -3.28 1.79 -9.39
CA GLY A 20 -4.18 0.84 -10.05
C GLY A 20 -5.62 0.98 -9.59
N THR A 21 -6.54 0.40 -10.37
CA THR A 21 -8.00 0.53 -10.18
C THR A 21 -8.67 -0.80 -9.83
N ASP A 22 -7.93 -1.91 -9.92
CA ASP A 22 -8.41 -3.26 -9.71
C ASP A 22 -7.33 -4.09 -9.01
N ASP A 23 -7.69 -5.31 -8.58
CA ASP A 23 -6.81 -6.16 -7.78
C ASP A 23 -5.56 -6.61 -8.56
N ALA A 24 -5.69 -6.87 -9.87
CA ALA A 24 -4.56 -7.33 -10.68
C ALA A 24 -3.56 -6.19 -10.90
N SER A 25 -4.05 -5.04 -11.38
CA SER A 25 -3.19 -3.86 -11.61
C SER A 25 -2.56 -3.33 -10.33
N TYR A 26 -3.31 -3.35 -9.23
CA TYR A 26 -2.82 -2.98 -7.90
C TYR A 26 -1.67 -3.89 -7.45
N LYS A 27 -1.85 -5.22 -7.52
CA LYS A 27 -0.82 -6.19 -7.09
C LYS A 27 0.45 -6.07 -7.92
N GLU A 28 0.31 -5.99 -9.24
CA GLU A 28 1.46 -5.87 -10.15
C GLU A 28 2.28 -4.61 -9.89
N LYS A 29 1.63 -3.45 -9.83
CA LYS A 29 2.31 -2.16 -9.58
C LYS A 29 2.89 -2.09 -8.17
N LEU A 30 2.17 -2.59 -7.16
CA LEU A 30 2.66 -2.70 -5.79
C LEU A 30 3.94 -3.54 -5.74
N GLU A 31 3.98 -4.67 -6.43
CA GLU A 31 5.13 -5.56 -6.42
C GLU A 31 6.34 -4.93 -7.12
N LYS A 32 6.13 -4.33 -8.29
CA LYS A 32 7.19 -3.59 -9.00
C LYS A 32 7.80 -2.49 -8.12
N MET A 33 6.95 -1.72 -7.43
CA MET A 33 7.40 -0.64 -6.55
C MET A 33 8.14 -1.14 -5.31
N LYS A 34 7.74 -2.29 -4.72
CA LYS A 34 8.51 -2.91 -3.63
C LYS A 34 9.91 -3.32 -4.10
N ILE A 35 10.01 -3.92 -5.29
CA ILE A 35 11.28 -4.33 -5.89
C ILE A 35 12.18 -3.10 -6.11
N GLU A 36 11.63 -2.03 -6.68
CA GLU A 36 12.35 -0.77 -6.89
C GLU A 36 12.83 -0.19 -5.55
N ALA A 37 11.95 -0.10 -4.55
CA ALA A 37 12.32 0.39 -3.22
C ALA A 37 13.37 -0.49 -2.53
N ALA A 38 13.30 -1.82 -2.68
CA ALA A 38 14.28 -2.76 -2.15
C ALA A 38 15.66 -2.59 -2.82
N LYS A 39 15.69 -2.34 -4.13
CA LYS A 39 16.92 -2.03 -4.87
C LYS A 39 17.55 -0.73 -4.39
N GLU A 40 16.75 0.33 -4.22
CA GLU A 40 17.24 1.63 -3.76
C GLU A 40 17.87 1.60 -2.36
N ILE A 41 17.37 0.74 -1.46
CA ILE A 41 17.91 0.62 -0.10
C ILE A 41 18.92 -0.53 0.04
N GLY A 42 19.23 -1.25 -1.05
CA GLY A 42 20.27 -2.27 -1.09
C GLY A 42 19.90 -3.64 -0.48
N ILE A 43 18.61 -3.95 -0.33
CA ILE A 43 18.17 -5.24 0.25
C ILE A 43 17.58 -6.21 -0.78
N TYR A 44 17.59 -5.85 -2.08
CA TYR A 44 16.98 -6.66 -3.14
C TYR A 44 17.44 -8.12 -3.14
N GLU A 45 18.75 -8.37 -2.96
CA GLU A 45 19.29 -9.74 -2.94
C GLU A 45 18.74 -10.61 -1.81
N GLN A 46 18.29 -10.00 -0.71
CA GLN A 46 17.70 -10.70 0.44
C GLN A 46 16.23 -11.08 0.21
N ILE A 47 15.56 -10.45 -0.78
CA ILE A 47 14.12 -10.61 -1.02
C ILE A 47 13.80 -11.06 -2.45
N LYS A 48 14.81 -11.43 -3.23
CA LYS A 48 14.67 -11.77 -4.66
C LYS A 48 13.84 -13.04 -4.91
N ASP A 49 13.75 -13.92 -3.91
CA ASP A 49 12.90 -15.11 -3.88
C ASP A 49 11.47 -14.82 -3.36
N GLY A 50 11.21 -13.56 -2.98
CA GLY A 50 9.95 -13.10 -2.41
C GLY A 50 9.83 -13.31 -0.90
N TYR A 51 10.84 -13.85 -0.23
CA TYR A 51 10.80 -14.08 1.22
C TYR A 51 11.32 -12.86 1.99
N TRP A 52 10.51 -12.36 2.93
CA TRP A 52 10.84 -11.19 3.75
C TRP A 52 11.19 -11.54 5.20
N GLY A 53 11.11 -12.81 5.59
CA GLY A 53 11.20 -13.21 7.01
C GLY A 53 12.59 -13.07 7.63
N GLU A 54 13.64 -13.14 6.81
CA GLU A 54 15.03 -12.93 7.25
C GLU A 54 15.45 -11.45 7.26
N VAL A 55 14.65 -10.58 6.64
CA VAL A 55 14.94 -9.15 6.57
C VAL A 55 14.53 -8.48 7.89
N PRO A 56 15.40 -7.64 8.49
CA PRO A 56 15.05 -6.91 9.71
C PRO A 56 13.77 -6.10 9.52
N SER A 57 12.87 -6.12 10.53
CA SER A 57 11.56 -5.45 10.44
C SER A 57 11.67 -3.96 10.11
N ARG A 58 12.76 -3.30 10.53
CA ARG A 58 13.07 -1.91 10.16
C ARG A 58 13.20 -1.74 8.65
N GLU A 59 13.90 -2.64 7.96
CA GLU A 59 14.10 -2.58 6.51
C GLU A 59 12.81 -2.94 5.76
N CYS A 60 12.06 -3.95 6.24
CA CYS A 60 10.71 -4.23 5.75
C CYS A 60 9.80 -2.99 5.86
N GLY A 61 9.85 -2.28 6.99
CA GLY A 61 9.13 -1.04 7.23
C GLY A 61 9.57 0.10 6.30
N ARG A 62 10.86 0.21 5.97
CA ARG A 62 11.37 1.20 5.00
C ARG A 62 10.82 0.96 3.60
N VAL A 63 10.74 -0.30 3.16
CA VAL A 63 10.10 -0.64 1.87
C VAL A 63 8.60 -0.42 1.93
N GLY A 64 7.91 -1.00 2.92
CA GLY A 64 6.46 -0.93 3.08
C GLY A 64 5.94 0.50 3.30
N GLY A 65 6.67 1.31 4.05
CA GLY A 65 6.31 2.71 4.34
C GLY A 65 6.35 3.61 3.11
N ARG A 66 7.20 3.32 2.11
CA ARG A 66 7.25 4.07 0.85
C ARG A 66 5.97 3.92 0.03
N LEU A 67 5.25 2.81 0.16
CA LEU A 67 4.05 2.53 -0.64
C LEU A 67 2.80 2.18 0.18
N GLY A 68 2.83 1.07 0.91
CA GLY A 68 1.71 0.64 1.78
C GLY A 68 1.35 1.72 2.80
N GLY A 69 2.35 2.45 3.29
CA GLY A 69 2.14 3.63 4.13
C GLY A 69 1.37 4.77 3.45
N LYS A 70 1.58 5.00 2.14
CA LYS A 70 0.85 6.03 1.39
C LYS A 70 -0.60 5.62 1.13
N ILE A 71 -0.85 4.38 0.72
CA ILE A 71 -2.21 3.89 0.48
C ILE A 71 -2.98 3.83 1.80
N GLY A 72 -2.46 3.08 2.78
CA GLY A 72 -3.10 2.93 4.08
C GLY A 72 -3.26 4.25 4.82
N GLY A 73 -2.25 5.13 4.77
CA GLY A 73 -2.31 6.46 5.38
C GLY A 73 -3.38 7.35 4.76
N ASN A 74 -3.53 7.35 3.43
CA ASN A 74 -4.61 8.12 2.77
C ASN A 74 -5.99 7.50 3.02
N MET A 75 -6.11 6.18 3.10
CA MET A 75 -7.35 5.52 3.52
C MET A 75 -7.76 5.95 4.93
N VAL A 76 -6.83 5.92 5.90
CA VAL A 76 -7.10 6.36 7.28
C VAL A 76 -7.51 7.83 7.31
N LYS A 77 -6.82 8.72 6.58
CA LYS A 77 -7.20 10.14 6.49
C LYS A 77 -8.63 10.32 5.98
N LYS A 78 -9.00 9.65 4.89
CA LYS A 78 -10.37 9.71 4.34
C LYS A 78 -11.40 9.16 5.32
N LEU A 79 -11.11 8.06 6.01
CA LEU A 79 -11.99 7.50 7.04
C LEU A 79 -12.19 8.47 8.21
N ILE A 80 -11.13 9.17 8.65
CA ILE A 80 -11.24 10.21 9.68
C ILE A 80 -12.15 11.33 9.20
N THR A 81 -11.95 11.86 7.98
CA THR A 81 -12.80 12.91 7.42
C THR A 81 -14.27 12.50 7.35
N LEU A 82 -14.56 11.26 6.93
CA LEU A 82 -15.93 10.73 6.90
C LEU A 82 -16.54 10.61 8.30
N ALA A 83 -15.74 10.19 9.29
CA ALA A 83 -16.19 10.11 10.68
C ALA A 83 -16.47 11.49 11.28
N GLU A 84 -15.59 12.48 11.04
CA GLU A 84 -15.79 13.87 11.46
C GLU A 84 -17.08 14.46 10.89
N GLN A 85 -17.37 14.22 9.61
CA GLN A 85 -18.62 14.65 8.97
C GLN A 85 -19.87 14.00 9.57
N GLN A 86 -19.77 12.76 10.07
CA GLN A 86 -20.88 12.10 10.75
C GLN A 86 -21.12 12.65 12.15
N LEU A 87 -20.05 13.06 12.85
CA LEU A 87 -20.15 13.66 14.19
C LEU A 87 -20.67 15.10 14.18
N GLN A 88 -20.61 15.78 13.04
CA GLN A 88 -21.12 17.15 12.84
C GLN A 88 -22.62 17.18 12.47
N LYS A 89 -23.27 16.02 12.34
CA LYS A 89 -24.72 15.89 12.12
C LYS A 89 -25.45 15.68 13.43
#